data_AF-A0A2P6WJ38-F1
#
_entry.id   AF-A0A2P6WJ38-F1
#
_cell.length_a   1.000
_cell.length_b   1.000
_cell.length_c   1.000
_cell.angle_alpha   90.00
_cell.angle_beta   90.00
_cell.angle_gamma   90.00
#
_symmetry.space_group_name_H-M   'P 1'
#
loop_
_entity.id
_entity.type
_entity.pdbx_description
1 polymer ?
#
loop_
_entity_poly.entity_id
_entity_poly.type
_entity_poly.pdbx_seq_one_letter_code
_entity_poly.pdbx_strand_id
1 'polypeptide(L)' 'MQDKFIECPELEGKTIRAFRIHRDAGDGTNVEIALMDGTTFSCSINVRPEVKASLYKGGVGTPEILQNYEI' A
#
# COMPACT_ATOMS: atom_id res chain seq x y z
N MET A 1 23.18 -4.24 0.59
CA MET A 1 22.23 -3.35 -0.09
C MET A 1 21.30 -2.87 1.00
N GLN A 2 21.34 -1.60 1.36
CA GLN A 2 20.49 -1.08 2.45
C GLN A 2 19.08 -0.94 1.88
N ASP A 3 18.13 -1.72 2.38
CA ASP A 3 16.72 -1.52 2.05
C ASP A 3 16.34 -0.12 2.52
N LYS A 4 16.20 0.81 1.57
CA LYS A 4 15.80 2.19 1.84
C LYS A 4 14.28 2.23 1.93
N PHE A 5 13.73 1.71 3.01
CA PHE A 5 12.32 1.92 3.34
C PHE A 5 12.16 3.22 4.13
N ILE A 6 10.98 3.82 4.02
CA ILE A 6 10.55 4.92 4.87
C ILE A 6 9.66 4.31 5.93
N GLU A 7 10.04 4.46 7.20
CA GLU A 7 9.19 4.10 8.31
C GLU A 7 8.10 5.16 8.50
N CYS A 8 6.85 4.70 8.57
CA CYS A 8 5.69 5.51 8.89
C CYS A 8 5.12 5.03 10.24
N PRO A 9 5.77 5.34 11.38
CA PRO A 9 5.35 4.85 12.70
C PRO A 9 3.94 5.29 13.07
N GLU A 10 3.45 6.39 12.51
CA GLU A 10 2.08 6.87 12.67
C GLU A 10 1.00 5.93 12.12
N LEU A 11 1.38 4.96 11.29
CA LEU A 11 0.48 3.93 10.77
C LEU A 11 0.50 2.65 11.62
N GLU A 12 1.49 2.50 12.50
CA GLU A 12 1.67 1.27 13.26
C GLU A 12 0.50 1.03 14.23
N GLY A 13 -0.01 -0.20 14.22
CA GLY A 13 -1.15 -0.60 15.06
C GLY A 13 -2.50 0.00 14.66
N LYS A 14 -2.58 0.82 13.61
CA LYS A 14 -3.84 1.42 13.18
C LYS A 14 -4.65 0.48 12.30
N THR A 15 -5.98 0.60 12.43
CA THR A 15 -6.92 -0.15 11.59
C THR A 15 -7.24 0.63 10.32
N ILE A 16 -6.99 0.01 9.17
CA ILE A 16 -7.34 0.56 7.86
C ILE A 16 -8.85 0.47 7.67
N ARG A 17 -9.47 1.61 7.37
CA ARG A 17 -10.88 1.71 6.96
C ARG A 17 -11.03 1.57 5.44
N ALA A 18 -10.15 2.22 4.68
CA ALA A 18 -10.13 2.13 3.23
C ALA A 18 -8.70 2.27 2.70
N PHE A 19 -8.39 1.53 1.65
CA PHE A 19 -7.14 1.62 0.91
C PHE A 19 -7.47 1.89 -0.56
N ARG A 20 -6.85 2.92 -1.15
CA ARG A 20 -7.10 3.32 -2.53
C ARG A 20 -5.78 3.53 -3.26
N ILE A 21 -5.76 3.10 -4.51
CA ILE A 21 -4.66 3.37 -5.42
C ILE A 21 -5.23 4.18 -6.58
N HIS A 22 -4.68 5.38 -6.78
CA HIS A 22 -5.06 6.29 -7.85
C HIS A 22 -3.90 6.41 -8.82
N ARG A 23 -4.17 6.26 -10.12
CA ARG A 23 -3.25 6.69 -11.16
C ARG A 23 -3.40 8.21 -11.29
N ASP A 24 -2.33 8.96 -11.04
CA ASP A 24 -2.34 10.41 -11.25
C ASP A 24 -2.26 10.71 -12.76
N ALA A 25 -2.62 11.92 -13.19
CA ALA A 25 -2.61 12.31 -14.60
C ALA A 25 -1.21 12.34 -15.24
N GLY A 26 -0.14 12.20 -14.43
CA GLY A 26 1.25 12.05 -14.87
C GLY A 26 1.78 10.61 -14.75
N ASP A 27 3.10 10.47 -14.54
CA ASP A 27 3.78 9.16 -14.33
C ASP A 27 3.71 8.66 -12.87
N GLY A 28 2.86 9.27 -12.04
CA GLY A 28 2.77 9.01 -10.61
C GLY A 28 1.61 8.10 -10.22
N THR A 29 1.82 7.26 -9.22
CA THR A 29 0.74 6.54 -8.52
C THR A 29 0.58 7.12 -7.12
N ASN A 30 -0.65 7.50 -6.75
CA ASN A 30 -0.97 7.92 -5.39
C ASN A 30 -1.63 6.78 -4.62
N VAL A 31 -1.12 6.49 -3.43
CA VAL A 31 -1.73 5.57 -2.47
C VAL A 31 -2.38 6.37 -1.37
N GLU A 32 -3.62 6.04 -1.03
CA GLU A 32 -4.36 6.65 0.07
C GLU A 32 -4.85 5.58 1.04
N ILE A 33 -4.59 5.79 2.33
CA ILE A 33 -5.01 4.94 3.44
C ILE A 33 -5.86 5.79 4.37
N ALA A 34 -7.17 5.55 4.38
CA ALA A 34 -8.06 6.11 5.37
C ALA A 34 -8.10 5.19 6.59
N LEU A 35 -7.87 5.73 7.78
CA LEU A 35 -7.80 4.99 9.03
C LEU A 35 -9.11 5.14 9.82
N MET A 36 -9.36 4.17 10.70
CA MET A 36 -10.57 4.15 11.55
C MET A 36 -10.60 5.29 12.57
N ASP A 37 -9.44 5.82 12.95
CA ASP A 37 -9.31 6.99 13.84
C ASP A 37 -9.66 8.33 13.16
N GLY A 38 -10.04 8.29 11.87
CA GLY A 38 -10.39 9.47 11.07
C GLY A 38 -9.21 10.13 10.37
N THR A 39 -7.97 9.69 10.63
CA THR A 39 -6.80 10.19 9.91
C THR A 39 -6.67 9.55 8.53
N THR A 40 -6.02 10.25 7.61
CA THR A 40 -5.73 9.76 6.26
C THR A 40 -4.25 9.92 5.99
N PHE A 41 -3.62 8.84 5.53
CA PHE A 41 -2.27 8.85 5.00
C PHE A 41 -2.33 8.83 3.47
N SER A 42 -1.48 9.61 2.81
CA SER A 42 -1.37 9.61 1.36
C SER A 42 0.09 9.72 0.95
N CYS A 43 0.51 8.94 -0.05
CA CYS A 43 1.86 9.01 -0.60
C CYS A 43 1.87 8.87 -2.12
N SER A 44 2.75 9.65 -2.77
CA SER A 44 2.92 9.63 -4.23
C SER A 44 4.21 8.90 -4.62
N ILE A 45 4.09 7.97 -5.55
CA ILE A 45 5.18 7.16 -6.09
C ILE A 45 5.45 7.65 -7.53
N ASN A 46 6.54 8.42 -7.71
CA ASN A 46 6.88 9.09 -8.96
C ASN A 46 8.04 8.40 -9.70
N VAL A 47 7.87 7.14 -10.13
CA VAL A 47 8.71 6.46 -11.13
C VAL A 47 7.89 5.29 -11.65
N ARG A 48 7.44 5.30 -12.93
CA ARG A 48 6.59 4.26 -13.60
C ARG A 48 6.37 3.00 -12.75
N PRO A 49 5.53 3.05 -11.71
CA PRO A 49 5.46 1.93 -10.80
C PRO A 49 4.53 0.93 -11.47
N GLU A 50 5.06 -0.25 -11.81
CA GLU A 50 4.18 -1.38 -12.06
C GLU A 50 3.46 -1.66 -10.74
N VAL A 51 2.20 -1.24 -10.64
CA VAL A 51 1.42 -1.39 -9.42
C VAL A 51 0.99 -2.85 -9.33
N LYS A 52 1.74 -3.64 -8.56
CA LYS A 52 1.37 -5.00 -8.18
C LYS A 52 1.14 -5.01 -6.68
N ALA A 53 -0.11 -5.23 -6.27
CA ALA A 53 -0.44 -5.47 -4.87
C ALA A 53 -1.13 -6.82 -4.74
N SER A 54 -0.77 -7.58 -3.71
CA SER A 54 -1.38 -8.88 -3.42
C SER A 54 -1.82 -8.92 -1.97
N LEU A 55 -3.10 -9.23 -1.74
CA LEU A 55 -3.59 -9.62 -0.43
C LEU A 55 -3.30 -11.11 -0.25
N TYR A 56 -2.56 -11.47 0.80
CA TYR A 56 -2.25 -12.86 1.11
C TYR A 56 -2.50 -13.16 2.58
N LYS A 57 -2.78 -14.44 2.86
CA LYS A 57 -2.89 -14.97 4.22
C LYS A 57 -1.58 -15.66 4.60
N GLY A 58 -0.89 -15.13 5.62
CA GLY A 58 0.35 -15.72 6.14
C GLY A 58 0.11 -17.02 6.92
N GLY A 59 1.08 -17.95 6.87
CA GLY A 59 1.07 -19.25 7.54
C GLY A 59 2.38 -20.01 7.35
N VAL A 60 2.52 -21.21 7.93
CA VAL A 60 3.70 -22.08 7.70
C VAL A 60 3.60 -22.66 6.29
N GLY A 61 4.53 -22.30 5.41
CA GLY A 61 4.57 -22.75 4.01
C GLY A 61 4.45 -21.61 3.00
N THR A 62 3.91 -21.90 1.81
CA THR A 62 3.69 -20.89 0.76
C THR A 62 2.46 -20.04 1.12
N PRO A 63 2.58 -18.69 1.13
CA PRO A 63 1.45 -17.80 1.37
C PRO A 63 0.33 -18.03 0.36
N GLU A 64 -0.90 -18.10 0.85
CA GLU A 64 -2.09 -18.16 0.00
C GLU A 64 -2.44 -16.75 -0.48
N ILE A 65 -2.34 -16.52 -1.79
CA ILE A 65 -2.78 -15.26 -2.40
C ILE A 65 -4.30 -15.26 -2.46
N LEU A 66 -4.93 -14.33 -1.75
CA LEU A 66 -6.37 -14.16 -1.71
C LEU A 66 -6.87 -13.27 -2.85
N GLN A 67 -6.07 -12.27 -3.25
CA GLN A 67 -6.44 -11.32 -4.29
C GLN A 67 -5.20 -10.64 -4.87
N ASN A 68 -5.16 -10.46 -6.18
CA ASN A 68 -4.20 -9.59 -6.87
C ASN A 68 -4.91 -8.32 -7.35
N TYR A 69 -4.20 -7.20 -7.28
CA TYR A 69 -4.61 -5.90 -7.77
C TYR A 69 -3.53 -5.40 -8.74
N GLU A 70 -3.94 -5.14 -9.97
CA GLU A 70 -3.10 -4.63 -11.06
C GLU A 70 -3.82 -3.43 -11.70
N ILE A 71 -3.08 -2.37 -12.05
CA ILE A 71 -3.59 -1.16 -12.70
C ILE A 71 -2.76 -0.83 -13.93
#